data_AF-R9GT68-F1
#
_entry.id   AF-R9GT68-F1
#
_cell.length_a   1.000
_cell.length_b   1.000
_cell.length_c   1.000
_cell.angle_alpha   90.00
_cell.angle_beta   90.00
_cell.angle_gamma   90.00
#
_symmetry.space_group_name_H-M   'P 1'
#
loop_
_entity.id
_entity.type
_entity.pdbx_description
1 polymer ?
#
loop_
_entity_poly.entity_id
_entity_poly.type
_entity_poly.pdbx_seq_one_letter_code
_entity_poly.pdbx_strand_id
1 'polypeptide(L)'
;MWKILKGVLLLTIIGYSPKMQAKDFTVINAAEFVGLKLAPGDKVILSGNAWKDQEIVFKAKGTEEQPIILTSAKPGEIICSGNSNLKIDGEWLVVDGLAFSNGYPEKEDVIAFSKTSRHCRLTNSSILNYNPPYKTKDYKWVSVYGTNNRVDHCALTGKTNQGTTLVIWLSETPNYDRIDHNYFGPRPDLGSNGGESIRIGTSEWSMHDSYAKVEFNVFDKCNGETEIISIKSGHNIIINNLFYECEGTLTFRHGNNSEAAYNFFIGNNVKNTGGIRVIGENQRVHDNYLEGLTGSGFRAAISVMNAFENPKPNEYFQVNNAIIKNNIIIDCKEAIAIGSGKDDKRILPPVNLVMIENVIINPIKLINYFDVPLESTIKNNQIKGVAKEDGFTVFKGSLIRNKFNLWEINYQVVSPFWLVESVGPNNRNLNFSEMIKF
;
A
#
# COMPACT_ATOMS: atom_id res chain seq x y z
N MET A 1 2.55 74.36 33.41
CA MET A 1 2.97 73.41 32.36
C MET A 1 2.59 72.01 32.82
N TRP A 2 1.49 71.49 32.27
CA TRP A 2 0.92 70.17 32.57
C TRP A 2 1.79 69.05 31.98
N LYS A 3 1.97 67.94 32.69
CA LYS A 3 2.10 66.59 32.10
C LYS A 3 1.78 65.55 33.17
N ILE A 4 0.53 65.08 33.17
CA ILE A 4 0.06 63.91 33.93
C ILE A 4 0.36 62.69 33.07
N LEU A 5 1.31 61.84 33.47
CA LEU A 5 1.50 60.52 32.88
C LEU A 5 0.38 59.59 33.37
N LYS A 6 -0.52 59.21 32.47
CA LYS A 6 -1.45 58.09 32.68
C LYS A 6 -0.71 56.80 32.37
N GLY A 7 -0.31 56.05 33.40
CA GLY A 7 0.17 54.68 33.26
C GLY A 7 -1.01 53.77 32.89
N VAL A 8 -0.99 53.19 31.70
CA VAL A 8 -1.93 52.15 31.28
C VAL A 8 -1.40 50.82 31.83
N LEU A 9 -2.10 50.26 32.82
CA LEU A 9 -1.83 48.93 33.34
C LEU A 9 -2.39 47.91 32.33
N LEU A 10 -1.52 47.30 31.52
CA LEU A 10 -1.90 46.17 30.66
C LEU A 10 -2.06 44.94 31.58
N LEU A 11 -3.29 44.60 31.93
CA LEU A 11 -3.62 43.30 32.52
C LEU A 11 -3.52 42.24 31.42
N THR A 12 -2.39 41.52 31.37
CA THR A 12 -2.29 40.25 30.66
C THR A 12 -3.17 39.24 31.39
N ILE A 13 -4.40 39.07 30.91
CA ILE A 13 -5.24 37.93 31.29
C ILE A 13 -4.58 36.70 30.68
N ILE A 14 -3.74 36.03 31.48
CA ILE A 14 -3.31 34.66 31.19
C ILE A 14 -4.58 33.82 31.29
N GLY A 15 -5.22 33.57 30.14
CA GLY A 15 -6.35 32.67 30.05
C GLY A 15 -5.92 31.29 30.53
N TYR A 16 -6.23 30.99 31.78
CA TYR A 16 -6.10 29.65 32.35
C TYR A 16 -7.20 28.81 31.69
N SER A 17 -6.93 28.26 30.51
CA SER A 17 -7.79 27.21 29.95
C SER A 17 -7.65 26.00 30.86
N PRO A 18 -8.67 25.60 31.63
CA PRO A 18 -8.57 24.39 32.44
C PRO A 18 -8.28 23.24 31.48
N LYS A 19 -7.11 22.60 31.63
CA LYS A 19 -6.84 21.34 30.94
C LYS A 19 -7.91 20.36 31.42
N MET A 20 -8.90 20.11 30.57
CA MET A 20 -9.89 19.10 30.84
C MET A 20 -9.13 17.77 30.93
N GLN A 21 -9.27 17.09 32.07
CA GLN A 21 -8.53 15.86 32.31
C GLN A 21 -9.09 14.77 31.40
N ALA A 22 -8.19 14.11 30.67
CA ALA A 22 -8.49 12.92 29.87
C ALA A 22 -9.20 11.87 30.73
N LYS A 23 -10.24 11.25 30.18
CA LYS A 23 -11.04 10.21 30.83
C LYS A 23 -10.95 8.90 30.09
N ASP A 24 -10.96 7.81 30.85
CA ASP A 24 -11.10 6.46 30.34
C ASP A 24 -12.56 6.02 30.45
N PHE A 25 -13.17 5.67 29.32
CA PHE A 25 -14.50 5.13 29.20
C PHE A 25 -14.39 3.65 28.87
N THR A 26 -14.85 2.79 29.77
CA THR A 26 -14.97 1.36 29.48
C THR A 26 -16.36 1.08 28.94
N VAL A 27 -16.43 0.39 27.80
CA VAL A 27 -17.70 -0.01 27.17
C VAL A 27 -17.72 -1.52 26.95
N ILE A 28 -18.90 -2.14 27.05
CA ILE A 28 -19.07 -3.59 26.86
C ILE A 28 -19.83 -3.98 25.58
N ASN A 29 -20.34 -3.00 24.83
CA ASN A 29 -21.03 -3.17 23.54
C ASN A 29 -21.02 -1.85 22.74
N ALA A 30 -21.49 -1.85 21.49
CA ALA A 30 -21.53 -0.65 20.65
C ALA A 30 -22.62 0.36 21.05
N ALA A 31 -23.72 -0.06 21.70
CA ALA A 31 -24.77 0.88 22.12
C ALA A 31 -24.26 1.90 23.15
N GLU A 32 -23.29 1.51 23.98
CA GLU A 32 -22.63 2.38 24.95
C GLU A 32 -21.75 3.46 24.30
N PHE A 33 -21.35 3.32 23.02
CA PHE A 33 -20.65 4.39 22.29
C PHE A 33 -21.55 5.60 21.99
N VAL A 34 -22.82 5.34 21.64
CA VAL A 34 -23.70 6.34 21.01
C VAL A 34 -23.94 7.56 21.92
N GLY A 35 -23.81 7.40 23.24
CA GLY A 35 -23.98 8.46 24.23
C GLY A 35 -22.70 9.16 24.68
N LEU A 36 -21.51 8.70 24.28
CA LEU A 36 -20.26 9.27 24.76
C LEU A 36 -19.99 10.64 24.13
N LYS A 37 -19.78 11.65 24.99
CA LYS A 37 -19.27 12.96 24.59
C LYS A 37 -17.77 13.00 24.84
N LEU A 38 -17.01 12.55 23.85
CA LEU A 38 -15.55 12.47 23.93
C LEU A 38 -14.91 13.84 23.72
N ALA A 39 -13.93 14.14 24.55
CA ALA A 39 -13.09 15.32 24.48
C ALA A 39 -11.64 14.92 24.11
N PRO A 40 -10.82 15.86 23.59
CA PRO A 40 -9.42 15.59 23.27
C PRO A 40 -8.67 14.93 24.44
N GLY A 41 -7.96 13.84 24.13
CA GLY A 41 -7.22 13.03 25.10
C GLY A 41 -7.99 11.88 25.74
N ASP A 42 -9.31 11.80 25.56
CA ASP A 42 -10.12 10.70 26.10
C ASP A 42 -9.76 9.35 25.46
N LYS A 43 -10.02 8.28 26.21
CA LYS A 43 -9.82 6.90 25.77
C LYS A 43 -11.11 6.09 25.94
N VAL A 44 -11.49 5.37 24.90
CA VAL A 44 -12.58 4.39 24.93
C VAL A 44 -11.98 2.99 24.87
N ILE A 45 -12.34 2.15 25.83
CA ILE A 45 -11.76 0.82 26.05
C ILE A 45 -12.87 -0.22 25.87
N LEU A 46 -12.78 -1.00 24.80
CA LEU A 46 -13.65 -2.16 24.58
C LEU A 46 -13.33 -3.22 25.63
N SER A 47 -14.35 -3.71 26.31
CA SER A 47 -14.26 -4.74 27.33
C SER A 47 -15.40 -5.74 27.18
N GLY A 48 -15.41 -6.79 28.01
CA GLY A 48 -16.42 -7.84 27.93
C GLY A 48 -16.36 -8.65 26.63
N ASN A 49 -17.41 -9.46 26.41
CA ASN A 49 -17.42 -10.48 25.36
C ASN A 49 -18.51 -10.26 24.29
N ALA A 50 -19.27 -9.16 24.36
CA ALA A 50 -20.44 -8.90 23.52
C ALA A 50 -20.10 -8.12 22.23
N TRP A 51 -19.10 -8.60 21.48
CA TRP A 51 -18.63 -7.97 20.24
C TRP A 51 -19.06 -8.73 18.98
N LYS A 52 -20.22 -9.40 19.04
CA LYS A 52 -20.84 -10.03 17.88
C LYS A 52 -21.93 -9.12 17.32
N ASP A 53 -21.97 -8.98 15.99
CA ASP A 53 -22.97 -8.21 15.25
C ASP A 53 -23.07 -6.73 15.72
N GLN A 54 -21.92 -6.10 15.98
CA GLN A 54 -21.83 -4.72 16.51
C GLN A 54 -21.43 -3.71 15.43
N GLU A 55 -22.23 -2.66 15.27
CA GLU A 55 -21.89 -1.49 14.44
C GLU A 55 -21.23 -0.42 15.30
N ILE A 56 -19.90 -0.26 15.18
CA ILE A 56 -19.14 0.68 16.01
C ILE A 56 -18.95 1.98 15.23
N VAL A 57 -19.49 3.09 15.74
CA VAL A 57 -19.27 4.43 15.17
C VAL A 57 -18.38 5.24 16.12
N PHE A 58 -17.09 5.31 15.80
CA PHE A 58 -16.13 6.11 16.53
C PHE A 58 -16.06 7.52 15.96
N LYS A 59 -16.87 8.41 16.54
CA LYS A 59 -17.04 9.79 16.07
C LYS A 59 -16.67 10.82 17.12
N ALA A 60 -15.59 11.58 16.89
CA ALA A 60 -15.16 12.65 17.78
C ALA A 60 -14.15 13.59 17.10
N LYS A 61 -13.70 14.62 17.83
CA LYS A 61 -12.62 15.51 17.39
C LYS A 61 -11.59 15.66 18.49
N GLY A 62 -10.44 15.02 18.31
CA GLY A 62 -9.25 15.21 19.12
C GLY A 62 -8.40 16.39 18.62
N THR A 63 -7.15 16.42 19.07
CA THR A 63 -6.11 17.36 18.62
C THR A 63 -4.81 16.60 18.39
N GLU A 64 -3.82 17.23 17.75
CA GLU A 64 -2.49 16.64 17.54
C GLU A 64 -1.84 16.23 18.86
N GLU A 65 -1.91 17.10 19.88
CA GLU A 65 -1.32 16.84 21.20
C GLU A 65 -2.16 15.89 22.06
N GLN A 66 -3.47 15.83 21.80
CA GLN A 66 -4.43 15.05 22.58
C GLN A 66 -5.40 14.30 21.64
N PRO A 67 -4.94 13.27 20.94
CA PRO A 67 -5.81 12.43 20.14
C PRO A 67 -6.80 11.68 21.04
N ILE A 68 -7.92 11.25 20.46
CA ILE A 68 -8.89 10.40 21.16
C ILE A 68 -8.64 8.97 20.73
N ILE A 69 -8.53 8.07 21.71
CA ILE A 69 -8.09 6.69 21.46
C ILE A 69 -9.26 5.73 21.66
N LEU A 70 -9.53 4.88 20.67
CA LEU A 70 -10.34 3.67 20.80
C LEU A 70 -9.40 2.46 20.86
N THR A 71 -9.47 1.67 21.93
CA THR A 71 -8.67 0.46 22.08
C THR A 71 -9.45 -0.70 22.71
N SER A 72 -8.81 -1.86 22.81
CA SER A 72 -9.31 -3.04 23.52
C SER A 72 -8.62 -3.21 24.87
N ALA A 73 -9.36 -3.61 25.91
CA ALA A 73 -8.82 -3.99 27.22
C ALA A 73 -7.90 -5.22 27.13
N LYS A 74 -8.13 -6.08 26.12
CA LYS A 74 -7.31 -7.25 25.81
C LYS A 74 -7.08 -7.33 24.29
N PRO A 75 -6.12 -6.59 23.75
CA PRO A 75 -5.84 -6.55 22.32
C PRO A 75 -5.64 -7.95 21.73
N GLY A 76 -6.34 -8.25 20.64
CA GLY A 76 -6.28 -9.55 19.97
C GLY A 76 -7.15 -10.67 20.59
N GLU A 77 -7.58 -10.55 21.86
CA GLU A 77 -8.51 -11.49 22.50
C GLU A 77 -9.98 -11.08 22.31
N ILE A 78 -10.27 -9.78 22.38
CA ILE A 78 -11.61 -9.26 22.11
C ILE A 78 -11.81 -9.19 20.58
N ILE A 79 -12.73 -10.03 20.09
CA ILE A 79 -13.00 -10.19 18.66
C ILE A 79 -14.36 -9.59 18.29
N CYS A 80 -14.35 -8.64 17.37
CA CYS A 80 -15.51 -8.18 16.63
C CYS A 80 -15.90 -9.24 15.58
N SER A 81 -17.03 -9.92 15.78
CA SER A 81 -17.46 -11.08 14.97
C SER A 81 -18.86 -10.90 14.35
N GLY A 82 -19.29 -11.85 13.51
CA GLY A 82 -20.59 -11.78 12.85
C GLY A 82 -20.67 -10.65 11.82
N ASN A 83 -21.67 -9.78 11.92
CA ASN A 83 -21.90 -8.61 11.06
C ASN A 83 -21.25 -7.32 11.61
N SER A 84 -20.22 -7.45 12.45
CA SER A 84 -19.58 -6.29 13.06
C SER A 84 -18.79 -5.45 12.05
N ASN A 85 -18.78 -4.13 12.24
CA ASN A 85 -18.02 -3.18 11.44
C ASN A 85 -17.61 -1.96 12.29
N LEU A 86 -16.69 -1.15 11.78
CA LEU A 86 -16.21 0.07 12.41
C LEU A 86 -16.20 1.23 11.43
N LYS A 87 -16.77 2.35 11.85
CA LYS A 87 -16.65 3.65 11.20
C LYS A 87 -15.82 4.61 12.04
N ILE A 88 -14.75 5.16 11.47
CA ILE A 88 -13.92 6.21 12.06
C ILE A 88 -14.38 7.54 11.45
N ASP A 89 -14.84 8.49 12.26
CA ASP A 89 -15.44 9.75 11.77
C ASP A 89 -15.00 10.97 12.58
N GLY A 90 -14.04 11.74 12.07
CA GLY A 90 -13.65 13.02 12.66
C GLY A 90 -12.16 13.31 12.59
N GLU A 91 -11.58 13.86 13.64
CA GLU A 91 -10.21 14.41 13.56
C GLU A 91 -9.35 13.88 14.71
N TRP A 92 -8.10 13.53 14.43
CA TRP A 92 -7.13 13.05 15.43
C TRP A 92 -7.67 11.89 16.27
N LEU A 93 -8.25 10.90 15.59
CA LEU A 93 -8.77 9.67 16.19
C LEU A 93 -7.78 8.54 15.99
N VAL A 94 -7.50 7.75 17.04
CA VAL A 94 -6.62 6.59 16.98
C VAL A 94 -7.40 5.34 17.35
N VAL A 95 -7.43 4.35 16.47
CA VAL A 95 -7.93 3.01 16.75
C VAL A 95 -6.73 2.09 16.91
N ASP A 96 -6.58 1.51 18.10
CA ASP A 96 -5.40 0.71 18.47
C ASP A 96 -5.80 -0.65 19.03
N GLY A 97 -5.45 -1.74 18.33
CA GLY A 97 -5.57 -3.09 18.88
C GLY A 97 -6.94 -3.78 18.69
N LEU A 98 -7.75 -3.35 17.73
CA LEU A 98 -9.04 -4.01 17.42
C LEU A 98 -8.84 -5.23 16.51
N ALA A 99 -9.70 -6.25 16.65
CA ALA A 99 -9.61 -7.49 15.88
C ALA A 99 -10.98 -7.91 15.33
N PHE A 100 -11.04 -8.22 14.04
CA PHE A 100 -12.22 -8.70 13.34
C PHE A 100 -11.98 -10.11 12.79
N SER A 101 -12.86 -11.06 13.12
CA SER A 101 -12.81 -12.43 12.58
C SER A 101 -14.15 -13.15 12.80
N ASN A 102 -14.31 -14.34 12.23
CA ASN A 102 -15.52 -15.18 12.40
C ASN A 102 -16.82 -14.46 11.99
N GLY A 103 -16.85 -13.88 10.79
CA GLY A 103 -18.00 -13.16 10.28
C GLY A 103 -17.73 -12.44 8.96
N TYR A 104 -18.66 -11.58 8.57
CA TYR A 104 -18.57 -10.69 7.41
C TYR A 104 -19.66 -9.62 7.52
N PRO A 105 -19.42 -8.39 7.05
CA PRO A 105 -20.46 -7.36 7.02
C PRO A 105 -21.51 -7.68 5.94
N GLU A 106 -22.76 -7.34 6.21
CA GLU A 106 -23.86 -7.55 5.28
C GLU A 106 -23.90 -6.50 4.18
N LYS A 107 -23.67 -5.22 4.54
CA LYS A 107 -23.85 -4.07 3.66
C LYS A 107 -22.62 -3.16 3.55
N GLU A 108 -21.86 -3.03 4.63
CA GLU A 108 -20.75 -2.07 4.74
C GLU A 108 -19.39 -2.74 4.49
N ASP A 109 -18.34 -1.92 4.42
CA ASP A 109 -16.96 -2.39 4.57
C ASP A 109 -16.66 -2.73 6.03
N VAL A 110 -15.59 -3.49 6.31
CA VAL A 110 -15.28 -3.92 7.69
C VAL A 110 -14.85 -2.72 8.55
N ILE A 111 -13.90 -1.93 8.03
CA ILE A 111 -13.45 -0.68 8.65
C ILE A 111 -13.51 0.44 7.61
N ALA A 112 -14.19 1.54 7.90
CA ALA A 112 -14.29 2.69 7.03
C ALA A 112 -13.91 3.99 7.76
N PHE A 113 -12.91 4.69 7.25
CA PHE A 113 -12.72 6.11 7.56
C PHE A 113 -13.80 6.90 6.83
N SER A 114 -14.37 7.93 7.45
CA SER A 114 -15.34 8.80 6.80
C SER A 114 -14.65 9.84 5.90
N LYS A 115 -15.41 10.48 5.00
CA LYS A 115 -14.91 11.64 4.22
C LYS A 115 -14.46 12.82 5.09
N THR A 116 -14.92 12.88 6.34
CA THR A 116 -14.56 13.87 7.34
C THR A 116 -13.37 13.45 8.20
N SER A 117 -12.80 12.25 7.98
CA SER A 117 -11.61 11.78 8.68
C SER A 117 -10.38 12.61 8.31
N ARG A 118 -9.75 13.22 9.31
CA ARG A 118 -8.50 13.99 9.16
C ARG A 118 -7.52 13.58 10.25
N HIS A 119 -6.29 13.23 9.89
CA HIS A 119 -5.27 12.83 10.87
C HIS A 119 -5.70 11.64 11.76
N CYS A 120 -6.55 10.75 11.24
CA CYS A 120 -6.97 9.56 11.96
C CYS A 120 -5.98 8.41 11.71
N ARG A 121 -5.88 7.48 12.66
CA ARG A 121 -4.95 6.37 12.61
C ARG A 121 -5.62 5.06 12.97
N LEU A 122 -5.44 4.03 12.15
CA LEU A 122 -5.73 2.63 12.48
C LEU A 122 -4.40 1.92 12.70
N THR A 123 -4.17 1.39 13.91
CA THR A 123 -2.91 0.75 14.27
C THR A 123 -3.09 -0.53 15.09
N ASN A 124 -2.09 -1.41 15.06
CA ASN A 124 -2.04 -2.70 15.76
C ASN A 124 -3.31 -3.56 15.62
N SER A 125 -4.06 -3.39 14.53
CA SER A 125 -5.37 -3.98 14.37
C SER A 125 -5.33 -5.15 13.39
N SER A 126 -6.36 -6.01 13.41
CA SER A 126 -6.38 -7.17 12.52
C SER A 126 -7.75 -7.48 11.94
N ILE A 127 -7.75 -7.96 10.70
CA ILE A 127 -8.92 -8.55 10.04
C ILE A 127 -8.47 -9.92 9.52
N LEU A 128 -9.04 -10.98 10.10
CA LEU A 128 -8.64 -12.37 9.84
C LEU A 128 -9.82 -13.20 9.36
N ASN A 129 -9.72 -13.79 8.17
CA ASN A 129 -10.73 -14.71 7.63
C ASN A 129 -12.18 -14.18 7.76
N TYR A 130 -12.35 -12.86 7.68
CA TYR A 130 -13.64 -12.21 7.84
C TYR A 130 -14.30 -12.15 6.46
N ASN A 131 -14.86 -13.30 6.06
CA ASN A 131 -15.31 -13.61 4.71
C ASN A 131 -16.76 -14.14 4.70
N PRO A 132 -17.54 -13.84 3.64
CA PRO A 132 -18.84 -14.44 3.40
C PRO A 132 -18.70 -15.86 2.83
N PRO A 133 -19.78 -16.66 2.81
CA PRO A 133 -19.75 -18.00 2.25
C PRO A 133 -19.55 -18.06 0.72
N TYR A 134 -19.65 -16.94 0.00
CA TYR A 134 -19.52 -16.87 -1.46
C TYR A 134 -18.52 -15.80 -1.91
N LYS A 135 -17.61 -16.17 -2.81
CA LYS A 135 -16.51 -15.29 -3.29
C LYS A 135 -16.99 -14.02 -4.00
N THR A 136 -18.17 -14.01 -4.59
CA THR A 136 -18.67 -12.89 -5.41
C THR A 136 -19.17 -11.70 -4.62
N LYS A 137 -19.28 -11.80 -3.29
CA LYS A 137 -19.70 -10.66 -2.46
C LYS A 137 -18.61 -9.60 -2.46
N ASP A 138 -18.93 -8.41 -2.96
CA ASP A 138 -18.02 -7.28 -2.93
C ASP A 138 -18.15 -6.49 -1.62
N TYR A 139 -17.09 -6.51 -0.81
CA TYR A 139 -16.83 -5.50 0.21
C TYR A 139 -15.33 -5.43 0.49
N LYS A 140 -14.90 -4.29 1.02
CA LYS A 140 -13.50 -3.99 1.32
C LYS A 140 -13.27 -4.22 2.81
N TRP A 141 -12.05 -4.57 3.18
CA TRP A 141 -11.71 -4.70 4.59
C TRP A 141 -11.39 -3.34 5.20
N VAL A 142 -10.66 -2.50 4.49
CA VAL A 142 -10.37 -1.13 4.94
C VAL A 142 -10.64 -0.14 3.81
N SER A 143 -11.55 0.80 4.04
CA SER A 143 -11.82 1.93 3.15
C SER A 143 -11.34 3.21 3.81
N VAL A 144 -10.31 3.83 3.23
CA VAL A 144 -9.73 5.08 3.71
C VAL A 144 -10.29 6.23 2.87
N TYR A 145 -11.03 7.12 3.52
CA TYR A 145 -11.51 8.38 2.96
C TYR A 145 -10.95 9.53 3.82
N GLY A 146 -11.05 10.76 3.33
CA GLY A 146 -10.58 11.94 4.05
C GLY A 146 -9.12 12.25 3.70
N THR A 147 -8.35 12.84 4.63
CA THR A 147 -6.94 13.17 4.38
C THR A 147 -6.04 12.98 5.58
N ASN A 148 -4.75 12.80 5.32
CA ASN A 148 -3.67 12.69 6.29
C ASN A 148 -3.89 11.54 7.28
N ASN A 149 -4.60 10.49 6.86
CA ASN A 149 -4.85 9.33 7.69
C ASN A 149 -3.70 8.34 7.59
N ARG A 150 -3.61 7.45 8.57
CA ARG A 150 -2.59 6.41 8.63
C ARG A 150 -3.19 5.05 8.93
N VAL A 151 -2.79 4.03 8.18
CA VAL A 151 -3.03 2.62 8.51
C VAL A 151 -1.69 1.95 8.68
N ASP A 152 -1.37 1.53 9.91
CA ASP A 152 -0.06 0.96 10.19
C ASP A 152 -0.06 -0.20 11.18
N HIS A 153 0.96 -1.06 11.14
CA HIS A 153 1.09 -2.20 12.05
C HIS A 153 -0.18 -3.08 12.09
N CYS A 154 -0.92 -3.18 10.98
CA CYS A 154 -2.12 -4.02 10.91
C CYS A 154 -1.84 -5.35 10.23
N ALA A 155 -2.62 -6.38 10.56
CA ALA A 155 -2.59 -7.69 9.89
C ALA A 155 -3.92 -7.93 9.16
N LEU A 156 -3.86 -7.96 7.83
CA LEU A 156 -5.00 -8.15 6.93
C LEU A 156 -4.79 -9.45 6.14
N THR A 157 -5.25 -10.58 6.69
CA THR A 157 -4.95 -11.92 6.14
C THR A 157 -6.17 -12.82 5.93
N GLY A 158 -6.15 -13.56 4.83
CA GLY A 158 -7.12 -14.61 4.52
C GLY A 158 -8.38 -14.13 3.79
N LYS A 159 -8.34 -13.00 3.07
CA LYS A 159 -9.51 -12.51 2.32
C LYS A 159 -9.80 -13.44 1.15
N THR A 160 -11.03 -13.89 0.97
CA THR A 160 -11.40 -14.82 -0.12
C THR A 160 -12.51 -14.31 -1.03
N ASN A 161 -13.18 -13.22 -0.66
CA ASN A 161 -14.24 -12.60 -1.44
C ASN A 161 -13.75 -11.41 -2.28
N GLN A 162 -14.56 -11.01 -3.26
CA GLN A 162 -14.37 -9.85 -4.11
C GLN A 162 -14.34 -8.56 -3.28
N GLY A 163 -13.69 -7.54 -3.83
CA GLY A 163 -13.44 -6.28 -3.17
C GLY A 163 -11.99 -6.23 -2.70
N THR A 164 -11.34 -5.12 -3.02
CA THR A 164 -9.96 -4.84 -2.63
C THR A 164 -9.77 -4.98 -1.12
N THR A 165 -8.60 -5.43 -0.65
CA THR A 165 -8.35 -5.56 0.79
C THR A 165 -8.36 -4.17 1.45
N LEU A 166 -7.59 -3.22 0.92
CA LEU A 166 -7.55 -1.83 1.37
C LEU A 166 -7.70 -0.86 0.19
N VAL A 167 -8.61 0.10 0.29
CA VAL A 167 -8.80 1.15 -0.73
C VAL A 167 -8.56 2.52 -0.14
N ILE A 168 -7.77 3.33 -0.81
CA ILE A 168 -7.72 4.79 -0.60
C ILE A 168 -8.66 5.42 -1.62
N TRP A 169 -9.71 6.05 -1.13
CA TRP A 169 -10.72 6.70 -1.94
C TRP A 169 -10.37 8.17 -2.17
N LEU A 170 -10.37 8.58 -3.44
CA LEU A 170 -10.01 9.95 -3.81
C LEU A 170 -11.18 10.93 -3.69
N SER A 171 -10.80 12.20 -3.66
CA SER A 171 -11.67 13.37 -3.75
C SER A 171 -10.95 14.46 -4.55
N GLU A 172 -11.60 15.60 -4.77
CA GLU A 172 -10.97 16.76 -5.43
C GLU A 172 -9.75 17.29 -4.66
N THR A 173 -9.66 17.00 -3.36
CA THR A 173 -8.48 17.34 -2.55
C THR A 173 -7.59 16.10 -2.39
N PRO A 174 -6.27 16.22 -2.59
CA PRO A 174 -5.35 15.11 -2.37
C PRO A 174 -5.35 14.63 -0.91
N ASN A 175 -5.19 13.32 -0.73
CA ASN A 175 -5.37 12.68 0.57
C ASN A 175 -4.12 12.68 1.45
N TYR A 176 -2.91 12.54 0.90
CA TYR A 176 -1.68 12.40 1.71
C TYR A 176 -1.76 11.27 2.75
N ASP A 177 -2.52 10.21 2.46
CA ASP A 177 -2.67 9.07 3.37
C ASP A 177 -1.41 8.20 3.38
N ARG A 178 -1.13 7.57 4.52
CA ARG A 178 0.06 6.72 4.71
C ARG A 178 -0.34 5.31 5.11
N ILE A 179 0.13 4.32 4.36
CA ILE A 179 -0.09 2.90 4.62
C ILE A 179 1.28 2.28 4.88
N ASP A 180 1.59 1.93 6.13
CA ASP A 180 2.94 1.49 6.47
C ASP A 180 3.07 0.39 7.53
N HIS A 181 4.11 -0.44 7.44
CA HIS A 181 4.35 -1.52 8.42
C HIS A 181 3.18 -2.50 8.56
N ASN A 182 2.35 -2.68 7.53
CA ASN A 182 1.26 -3.66 7.56
C ASN A 182 1.69 -5.00 6.97
N TYR A 183 1.05 -6.06 7.45
CA TYR A 183 1.12 -7.38 6.86
C TYR A 183 -0.16 -7.70 6.09
N PHE A 184 -0.03 -7.88 4.78
CA PHE A 184 -1.09 -8.29 3.87
C PHE A 184 -0.89 -9.75 3.43
N GLY A 185 -1.98 -10.50 3.42
CA GLY A 185 -2.03 -11.86 2.86
C GLY A 185 -1.82 -12.97 3.90
N PRO A 186 -1.89 -14.26 3.51
CA PRO A 186 -2.20 -14.74 2.17
C PRO A 186 -3.59 -14.33 1.67
N ARG A 187 -3.69 -14.08 0.37
CA ARG A 187 -4.96 -13.86 -0.35
C ARG A 187 -4.97 -14.79 -1.56
N PRO A 188 -5.75 -15.90 -1.54
CA PRO A 188 -5.77 -16.84 -2.66
C PRO A 188 -6.42 -16.21 -3.91
N ASP A 189 -6.14 -16.82 -5.06
CA ASP A 189 -6.73 -16.42 -6.34
C ASP A 189 -8.27 -16.35 -6.27
N LEU A 190 -8.78 -15.17 -6.62
CA LEU A 190 -10.20 -14.91 -6.71
C LEU A 190 -10.79 -15.54 -7.97
N GLY A 191 -9.98 -15.66 -9.04
CA GLY A 191 -10.42 -16.08 -10.38
C GLY A 191 -11.16 -14.99 -11.16
N SER A 192 -11.16 -13.75 -10.68
CA SER A 192 -11.83 -12.60 -11.29
C SER A 192 -11.14 -11.28 -10.92
N ASN A 193 -11.53 -10.19 -11.59
CA ASN A 193 -11.16 -8.84 -11.20
C ASN A 193 -11.71 -8.47 -9.80
N GLY A 194 -11.08 -7.50 -9.12
CA GLY A 194 -11.50 -7.02 -7.80
C GLY A 194 -10.85 -7.76 -6.63
N GLY A 195 -9.70 -8.37 -6.90
CA GLY A 195 -8.89 -9.12 -5.94
C GLY A 195 -7.71 -8.34 -5.35
N GLU A 196 -7.62 -7.02 -5.58
CA GLU A 196 -6.41 -6.26 -5.29
C GLU A 196 -6.12 -6.22 -3.77
N SER A 197 -4.86 -6.16 -3.37
CA SER A 197 -4.53 -5.93 -1.96
C SER A 197 -4.65 -4.46 -1.59
N ILE A 198 -4.10 -3.57 -2.43
CA ILE A 198 -4.30 -2.13 -2.29
C ILE A 198 -4.80 -1.55 -3.60
N ARG A 199 -5.74 -0.60 -3.51
CA ARG A 199 -6.09 0.28 -4.62
C ARG A 199 -6.07 1.73 -4.18
N ILE A 200 -5.45 2.60 -4.97
CA ILE A 200 -5.36 4.04 -4.70
C ILE A 200 -6.13 4.79 -5.78
N GLY A 201 -7.40 5.11 -5.51
CA GLY A 201 -8.31 5.73 -6.48
C GLY A 201 -9.08 4.75 -7.36
N THR A 202 -9.64 5.27 -8.44
CA THR A 202 -10.39 4.54 -9.47
C THR A 202 -10.09 5.14 -10.84
N SER A 203 -10.60 4.53 -11.92
CA SER A 203 -10.48 5.10 -13.26
C SER A 203 -11.05 6.52 -13.35
N GLU A 204 -12.15 6.79 -12.64
CA GLU A 204 -12.82 8.10 -12.63
C GLU A 204 -11.97 9.19 -11.99
N TRP A 205 -11.10 8.83 -11.03
CA TRP A 205 -10.21 9.74 -10.29
C TRP A 205 -8.76 9.68 -10.80
N SER A 206 -8.52 9.05 -11.95
CA SER A 206 -7.17 8.74 -12.42
C SER A 206 -6.29 9.96 -12.68
N MET A 207 -6.88 11.10 -13.04
CA MET A 207 -6.17 12.35 -13.31
C MET A 207 -6.09 13.29 -12.10
N HIS A 208 -6.47 12.80 -10.92
CA HIS A 208 -6.35 13.52 -9.66
C HIS A 208 -5.14 13.03 -8.88
N ASP A 209 -4.54 13.96 -8.14
CA ASP A 209 -3.39 13.66 -7.29
C ASP A 209 -3.83 13.10 -5.95
N SER A 210 -3.11 12.09 -5.49
CA SER A 210 -3.35 11.43 -4.21
C SER A 210 -2.28 11.81 -3.18
N TYR A 211 -1.00 11.82 -3.60
CA TYR A 211 0.16 11.93 -2.71
C TYR A 211 0.19 10.87 -1.59
N ALA A 212 -0.51 9.74 -1.79
CA ALA A 212 -0.49 8.64 -0.84
C ALA A 212 0.89 7.97 -0.82
N LYS A 213 1.30 7.52 0.36
CA LYS A 213 2.55 6.80 0.58
C LYS A 213 2.27 5.39 1.07
N VAL A 214 2.79 4.39 0.36
CA VAL A 214 2.73 2.98 0.76
C VAL A 214 4.15 2.51 1.00
N GLU A 215 4.51 2.25 2.26
CA GLU A 215 5.90 1.96 2.61
C GLU A 215 6.09 0.93 3.73
N PHE A 216 7.17 0.16 3.69
CA PHE A 216 7.50 -0.81 4.73
C PHE A 216 6.40 -1.86 4.97
N ASN A 217 5.59 -2.17 3.96
CA ASN A 217 4.56 -3.22 4.07
C ASN A 217 5.08 -4.56 3.53
N VAL A 218 4.56 -5.65 4.09
CA VAL A 218 4.79 -7.01 3.61
C VAL A 218 3.51 -7.50 2.92
N PHE A 219 3.66 -7.91 1.66
CA PHE A 219 2.66 -8.62 0.88
C PHE A 219 3.12 -10.07 0.73
N ASP A 220 2.50 -10.98 1.46
CA ASP A 220 2.81 -12.41 1.46
C ASP A 220 1.70 -13.17 0.74
N LYS A 221 2.01 -13.75 -0.43
CA LYS A 221 1.06 -14.53 -1.25
C LYS A 221 -0.26 -13.78 -1.48
N CYS A 222 -0.14 -12.51 -1.82
CA CYS A 222 -1.26 -11.65 -2.19
C CYS A 222 -1.73 -11.92 -3.62
N ASN A 223 -2.26 -13.12 -3.85
CA ASN A 223 -2.52 -13.71 -5.16
C ASN A 223 -3.97 -13.50 -5.62
N GLY A 224 -4.69 -12.54 -5.04
CA GLY A 224 -6.12 -12.34 -5.30
C GLY A 224 -6.45 -12.07 -6.76
N GLU A 225 -5.56 -11.38 -7.49
CA GLU A 225 -5.67 -11.14 -8.93
C GLU A 225 -4.32 -10.65 -9.52
N THR A 226 -4.33 -10.03 -10.70
CA THR A 226 -3.10 -9.57 -11.38
C THR A 226 -2.48 -8.32 -10.77
N GLU A 227 -3.26 -7.48 -10.10
CA GLU A 227 -2.84 -6.25 -9.46
C GLU A 227 -2.75 -6.44 -7.96
N ILE A 228 -1.54 -6.56 -7.42
CA ILE A 228 -1.32 -6.62 -5.95
C ILE A 228 -1.62 -5.24 -5.38
N ILE A 229 -0.98 -4.22 -5.96
CA ILE A 229 -1.30 -2.82 -5.75
C ILE A 229 -1.72 -2.24 -7.11
N SER A 230 -2.90 -1.65 -7.16
CA SER A 230 -3.44 -0.97 -8.34
C SER A 230 -3.49 0.54 -8.08
N ILE A 231 -2.51 1.27 -8.62
CA ILE A 231 -2.43 2.72 -8.49
C ILE A 231 -3.29 3.34 -9.60
N LYS A 232 -4.30 4.12 -9.21
CA LYS A 232 -5.28 4.74 -10.11
C LYS A 232 -5.43 6.23 -9.81
N SER A 233 -4.29 6.91 -9.63
CA SER A 233 -4.18 8.33 -9.26
C SER A 233 -2.75 8.82 -9.45
N GLY A 234 -2.54 10.14 -9.39
CA GLY A 234 -1.23 10.78 -9.55
C GLY A 234 -0.40 10.93 -8.27
N HIS A 235 0.92 11.09 -8.44
CA HIS A 235 1.89 11.47 -7.42
C HIS A 235 1.99 10.54 -6.19
N ASN A 236 1.75 9.25 -6.36
CA ASN A 236 1.89 8.27 -5.27
C ASN A 236 3.34 7.82 -5.09
N ILE A 237 3.72 7.46 -3.86
CA ILE A 237 5.05 6.94 -3.53
C ILE A 237 4.91 5.54 -2.94
N ILE A 238 5.46 4.54 -3.62
CA ILE A 238 5.45 3.13 -3.20
C ILE A 238 6.90 2.70 -2.94
N ILE A 239 7.32 2.69 -1.68
CA ILE A 239 8.74 2.58 -1.33
C ILE A 239 9.02 1.55 -0.23
N ASN A 240 10.12 0.80 -0.33
CA ASN A 240 10.53 -0.16 0.70
C ASN A 240 9.44 -1.19 1.08
N ASN A 241 8.69 -1.75 0.12
CA ASN A 241 7.74 -2.83 0.40
C ASN A 241 8.32 -4.19 -0.01
N LEU A 242 7.89 -5.27 0.65
CA LEU A 242 8.19 -6.65 0.26
C LEU A 242 6.98 -7.29 -0.41
N PHE A 243 7.20 -7.86 -1.60
CA PHE A 243 6.28 -8.73 -2.33
C PHE A 243 6.87 -10.14 -2.36
N TYR A 244 6.38 -11.01 -1.49
CA TYR A 244 6.88 -12.37 -1.31
C TYR A 244 5.91 -13.39 -1.90
N GLU A 245 6.36 -14.11 -2.94
CA GLU A 245 5.59 -15.15 -3.64
C GLU A 245 4.22 -14.66 -4.16
N CYS A 246 4.13 -13.37 -4.51
CA CYS A 246 2.89 -12.76 -4.97
C CYS A 246 2.68 -12.98 -6.48
N GLU A 247 1.59 -13.65 -6.84
CA GLU A 247 1.14 -13.89 -8.21
C GLU A 247 0.43 -12.66 -8.78
N GLY A 248 1.13 -11.54 -8.89
CA GLY A 248 0.61 -10.31 -9.48
C GLY A 248 1.70 -9.27 -9.67
N THR A 249 1.31 -8.00 -9.79
CA THR A 249 2.23 -6.87 -10.01
C THR A 249 1.88 -5.67 -9.15
N LEU A 250 2.90 -4.88 -8.83
CA LEU A 250 2.74 -3.46 -8.51
C LEU A 250 2.43 -2.73 -9.82
N THR A 251 1.18 -2.29 -10.00
CA THR A 251 0.74 -1.67 -11.27
C THR A 251 0.50 -0.17 -11.10
N PHE A 252 1.26 0.63 -11.84
CA PHE A 252 0.82 1.97 -12.24
C PHE A 252 -0.30 1.77 -13.26
N ARG A 253 -1.56 1.73 -12.79
CA ARG A 253 -2.68 1.33 -13.63
C ARG A 253 -3.31 2.52 -14.34
N HIS A 254 -3.47 3.61 -13.61
CA HIS A 254 -3.84 4.93 -14.12
C HIS A 254 -3.14 6.03 -13.30
N GLY A 255 -3.21 7.26 -13.80
CA GLY A 255 -2.52 8.41 -13.21
C GLY A 255 -1.04 8.47 -13.55
N ASN A 256 -0.39 9.56 -13.17
CA ASN A 256 0.94 9.95 -13.64
C ASN A 256 1.85 10.34 -12.47
N ASN A 257 3.14 10.54 -12.74
CA ASN A 257 4.11 11.11 -11.80
C ASN A 257 4.26 10.32 -10.48
N SER A 258 4.02 9.00 -10.48
CA SER A 258 4.18 8.16 -9.29
C SER A 258 5.54 7.46 -9.29
N GLU A 259 5.94 6.97 -8.12
CA GLU A 259 7.25 6.37 -7.89
C GLU A 259 7.12 4.99 -7.24
N ALA A 260 7.89 4.03 -7.75
CA ALA A 260 8.11 2.72 -7.15
C ALA A 260 9.61 2.53 -6.95
N ALA A 261 10.05 2.60 -5.69
CA ALA A 261 11.47 2.58 -5.37
C ALA A 261 11.83 1.65 -4.20
N TYR A 262 13.03 1.08 -4.22
CA TYR A 262 13.56 0.26 -3.12
C TYR A 262 12.65 -0.90 -2.67
N ASN A 263 11.72 -1.34 -3.53
CA ASN A 263 10.83 -2.46 -3.23
C ASN A 263 11.54 -3.78 -3.54
N PHE A 264 11.13 -4.82 -2.83
CA PHE A 264 11.64 -6.18 -2.94
C PHE A 264 10.57 -7.08 -3.53
N PHE A 265 10.87 -7.76 -4.62
CA PHE A 265 10.01 -8.75 -5.25
C PHE A 265 10.73 -10.08 -5.23
N ILE A 266 10.32 -10.98 -4.33
CA ILE A 266 10.93 -12.29 -4.11
C ILE A 266 9.97 -13.35 -4.62
N GLY A 267 10.25 -13.86 -5.81
CA GLY A 267 9.37 -14.79 -6.51
C GLY A 267 9.56 -16.25 -6.14
N ASN A 268 10.74 -16.66 -5.67
CA ASN A 268 11.10 -18.06 -5.36
C ASN A 268 10.72 -19.06 -6.47
N ASN A 269 10.74 -18.62 -7.73
CA ASN A 269 10.29 -19.40 -8.88
C ASN A 269 8.82 -19.87 -8.82
N VAL A 270 8.00 -19.28 -7.95
CA VAL A 270 6.55 -19.52 -7.91
C VAL A 270 5.94 -19.00 -9.21
N LYS A 271 5.04 -19.80 -9.80
CA LYS A 271 4.39 -19.52 -11.09
C LYS A 271 3.70 -18.16 -11.05
N ASN A 272 3.75 -17.41 -12.16
CA ASN A 272 3.04 -16.13 -12.36
C ASN A 272 3.43 -14.98 -11.42
N THR A 273 4.46 -15.14 -10.59
CA THR A 273 5.04 -14.04 -9.81
C THR A 273 5.54 -12.94 -10.72
N GLY A 274 5.13 -11.70 -10.45
CA GLY A 274 5.46 -10.54 -11.28
C GLY A 274 6.06 -9.41 -10.46
N GLY A 275 6.60 -8.41 -11.17
CA GLY A 275 7.20 -7.23 -10.56
C GLY A 275 6.33 -5.99 -10.76
N ILE A 276 6.84 -5.05 -11.56
CA ILE A 276 6.26 -3.72 -11.72
C ILE A 276 5.68 -3.56 -13.13
N ARG A 277 4.44 -3.08 -13.25
CA ARG A 277 3.79 -2.78 -14.52
C ARG A 277 3.52 -1.28 -14.66
N VAL A 278 3.95 -0.71 -15.79
CA VAL A 278 4.03 0.74 -16.03
C VAL A 278 3.07 1.15 -17.14
N ILE A 279 2.18 2.10 -16.82
CA ILE A 279 1.23 2.78 -17.70
C ILE A 279 1.25 4.27 -17.34
N GLY A 280 0.96 5.14 -18.29
CA GLY A 280 0.89 6.59 -18.06
C GLY A 280 2.26 7.25 -17.99
N GLU A 281 2.26 8.52 -17.57
CA GLU A 281 3.37 9.43 -17.79
C GLU A 281 4.24 9.63 -16.55
N ASN A 282 5.53 9.93 -16.80
CA ASN A 282 6.50 10.35 -15.78
C ASN A 282 6.66 9.39 -14.59
N GLN A 283 6.36 8.10 -14.79
CA GLN A 283 6.53 7.10 -13.76
C GLN A 283 8.02 6.88 -13.48
N ARG A 284 8.37 6.74 -12.21
CA ARG A 284 9.73 6.46 -11.76
C ARG A 284 9.81 5.07 -11.14
N VAL A 285 10.67 4.22 -11.70
CA VAL A 285 10.90 2.85 -11.24
C VAL A 285 12.38 2.69 -10.99
N HIS A 286 12.82 2.75 -9.74
CA HIS A 286 14.25 2.70 -9.45
C HIS A 286 14.67 2.02 -8.15
N ASP A 287 15.90 1.53 -8.15
CA ASP A 287 16.53 0.91 -6.99
C ASP A 287 15.72 -0.28 -6.41
N ASN A 288 14.83 -0.89 -7.20
CA ASN A 288 14.07 -2.07 -6.78
C ASN A 288 14.91 -3.34 -6.94
N TYR A 289 14.66 -4.32 -6.07
CA TYR A 289 15.27 -5.64 -6.10
C TYR A 289 14.22 -6.68 -6.53
N LEU A 290 14.44 -7.34 -7.66
CA LEU A 290 13.50 -8.31 -8.24
C LEU A 290 14.21 -9.64 -8.50
N GLU A 291 13.76 -10.70 -7.85
CA GLU A 291 14.45 -11.99 -7.88
C GLU A 291 13.50 -13.17 -8.11
N GLY A 292 13.87 -14.07 -9.01
CA GLY A 292 13.20 -15.37 -9.16
C GLY A 292 11.74 -15.26 -9.60
N LEU A 293 11.38 -14.19 -10.31
CA LEU A 293 10.03 -13.95 -10.82
C LEU A 293 9.79 -14.76 -12.10
N THR A 294 8.64 -15.41 -12.21
CA THR A 294 8.34 -16.30 -13.35
C THR A 294 7.29 -15.78 -14.32
N GLY A 295 6.74 -14.60 -14.07
CA GLY A 295 5.83 -13.90 -14.96
C GLY A 295 6.52 -13.41 -16.24
N SER A 296 5.69 -13.05 -17.22
CA SER A 296 6.07 -12.63 -18.58
C SER A 296 5.03 -11.65 -19.13
N GLY A 297 5.38 -10.83 -20.13
CA GLY A 297 4.47 -9.82 -20.68
C GLY A 297 3.97 -8.87 -19.59
N PHE A 298 2.67 -8.89 -19.30
CA PHE A 298 2.06 -8.08 -18.22
C PHE A 298 2.63 -8.33 -16.83
N ARG A 299 3.30 -9.47 -16.62
CA ARG A 299 3.87 -9.88 -15.33
C ARG A 299 5.39 -10.05 -15.40
N ALA A 300 6.06 -9.54 -16.42
CA ALA A 300 7.53 -9.48 -16.42
C ALA A 300 8.05 -8.77 -15.15
N ALA A 301 9.35 -8.92 -14.84
CA ALA A 301 9.92 -8.24 -13.68
C ALA A 301 9.69 -6.72 -13.77
N ILE A 302 9.90 -6.12 -14.95
CA ILE A 302 9.36 -4.80 -15.27
C ILE A 302 8.66 -4.85 -16.62
N SER A 303 7.39 -4.45 -16.66
CA SER A 303 6.53 -4.45 -17.85
C SER A 303 6.13 -3.04 -18.24
N VAL A 304 6.50 -2.61 -19.45
CA VAL A 304 6.15 -1.32 -20.02
C VAL A 304 5.10 -1.52 -21.10
N MET A 305 3.96 -0.88 -20.94
CA MET A 305 2.74 -1.19 -21.70
C MET A 305 2.61 -0.39 -23.00
N ASN A 306 1.98 -1.00 -24.00
CA ASN A 306 1.38 -0.29 -25.14
C ASN A 306 0.04 0.35 -24.74
N ALA A 307 -0.39 1.34 -25.53
CA ALA A 307 -1.56 2.16 -25.23
C ALA A 307 -2.49 2.37 -26.43
N PHE A 308 -3.70 2.85 -26.13
CA PHE A 308 -4.64 3.33 -27.13
C PHE A 308 -4.23 4.72 -27.61
N GLU A 309 -4.64 5.09 -28.83
CA GLU A 309 -4.40 6.44 -29.38
C GLU A 309 -5.20 7.53 -28.65
N ASN A 310 -6.45 7.24 -28.30
CA ASN A 310 -7.34 8.16 -27.58
C ASN A 310 -8.02 7.42 -26.41
N PRO A 311 -7.27 7.08 -25.34
CA PRO A 311 -7.77 6.25 -24.25
C PRO A 311 -8.87 6.96 -23.45
N LYS A 312 -9.93 6.22 -23.12
CA LYS A 312 -10.87 6.58 -22.05
C LYS A 312 -10.19 6.46 -20.68
N PRO A 313 -10.70 7.11 -19.61
CA PRO A 313 -10.09 7.05 -18.28
C PRO A 313 -9.82 5.64 -17.73
N ASN A 314 -10.62 4.64 -18.12
CA ASN A 314 -10.46 3.24 -17.72
C ASN A 314 -9.58 2.40 -18.66
N GLU A 315 -9.03 2.97 -19.73
CA GLU A 315 -8.19 2.30 -20.72
C GLU A 315 -6.69 2.48 -20.41
N TYR A 316 -5.83 2.25 -21.38
CA TYR A 316 -4.37 2.27 -21.24
C TYR A 316 -3.82 3.54 -21.86
N PHE A 317 -3.29 4.42 -21.02
CA PHE A 317 -2.59 5.64 -21.42
C PHE A 317 -1.15 5.35 -21.82
N GLN A 318 -0.64 6.09 -22.79
CA GLN A 318 0.70 5.89 -23.31
C GLN A 318 1.73 6.05 -22.21
N VAL A 319 2.69 5.13 -22.16
CA VAL A 319 3.89 5.34 -21.35
C VAL A 319 4.72 6.42 -22.02
N ASN A 320 4.84 7.57 -21.36
CA ASN A 320 5.64 8.70 -21.82
C ASN A 320 6.57 9.16 -20.71
N ASN A 321 7.86 9.29 -21.02
CA ASN A 321 8.88 9.80 -20.09
C ASN A 321 8.99 8.99 -18.78
N ALA A 322 8.81 7.67 -18.86
CA ALA A 322 9.08 6.78 -17.74
C ALA A 322 10.60 6.60 -17.55
N ILE A 323 11.04 6.55 -16.29
CA ILE A 323 12.43 6.32 -15.91
C ILE A 323 12.53 4.98 -15.20
N ILE A 324 13.31 4.05 -15.78
CA ILE A 324 13.62 2.73 -15.21
C ILE A 324 15.12 2.71 -14.91
N LYS A 325 15.50 2.90 -13.65
CA LYS A 325 16.88 3.18 -13.27
C LYS A 325 17.36 2.34 -12.09
N ASN A 326 18.62 1.89 -12.08
CA ASN A 326 19.25 1.25 -10.90
C ASN A 326 18.53 0.01 -10.35
N ASN A 327 17.62 -0.61 -11.10
CA ASN A 327 16.95 -1.81 -10.61
C ASN A 327 17.89 -3.02 -10.72
N ILE A 328 17.77 -3.93 -9.76
CA ILE A 328 18.48 -5.20 -9.71
C ILE A 328 17.48 -6.29 -10.07
N ILE A 329 17.72 -7.01 -11.17
CA ILE A 329 16.83 -8.08 -11.66
C ILE A 329 17.64 -9.37 -11.77
N ILE A 330 17.30 -10.39 -11.00
CA ILE A 330 18.12 -11.61 -10.88
C ILE A 330 17.26 -12.86 -11.07
N ASP A 331 17.72 -13.78 -11.92
CA ASP A 331 17.11 -15.10 -12.13
C ASP A 331 15.61 -15.04 -12.50
N CYS A 332 15.18 -13.94 -13.15
CA CYS A 332 13.80 -13.75 -13.61
C CYS A 332 13.58 -14.38 -14.99
N LYS A 333 12.39 -14.94 -15.22
CA LYS A 333 12.01 -15.51 -16.53
C LYS A 333 12.04 -14.46 -17.64
N GLU A 334 11.44 -13.30 -17.40
CA GLU A 334 11.44 -12.18 -18.33
C GLU A 334 11.79 -10.92 -17.54
N ALA A 335 12.99 -10.37 -17.77
CA ALA A 335 13.46 -9.22 -17.01
C ALA A 335 12.68 -7.96 -17.40
N ILE A 336 12.66 -7.62 -18.69
CA ILE A 336 11.93 -6.44 -19.18
C ILE A 336 10.99 -6.83 -20.33
N ALA A 337 9.74 -6.39 -20.26
CA ALA A 337 8.81 -6.39 -21.39
C ALA A 337 8.59 -4.96 -21.88
N ILE A 338 8.78 -4.70 -23.18
CA ILE A 338 8.55 -3.37 -23.78
C ILE A 338 7.44 -3.47 -24.82
N GLY A 339 6.44 -2.59 -24.69
CA GLY A 339 5.25 -2.56 -25.53
C GLY A 339 4.24 -3.66 -25.22
N SER A 340 4.29 -4.20 -23.99
CA SER A 340 3.43 -5.30 -23.58
C SER A 340 1.95 -4.95 -23.77
N GLY A 341 1.16 -5.92 -24.20
CA GLY A 341 -0.27 -5.75 -24.45
C GLY A 341 -0.63 -5.19 -25.81
N LYS A 342 0.34 -4.96 -26.71
CA LYS A 342 0.08 -4.62 -28.11
C LYS A 342 -0.97 -5.54 -28.72
N ASP A 343 -1.94 -4.93 -29.39
CA ASP A 343 -2.97 -5.58 -30.20
C ASP A 343 -3.47 -4.58 -31.25
N ASP A 344 -4.53 -4.93 -31.99
CA ASP A 344 -5.11 -4.11 -33.06
C ASP A 344 -5.66 -2.74 -32.58
N LYS A 345 -5.75 -2.51 -31.26
CA LYS A 345 -6.25 -1.25 -30.66
C LYS A 345 -5.20 -0.55 -29.80
N ARG A 346 -4.36 -1.30 -29.09
CA ARG A 346 -3.25 -0.80 -28.28
C ARG A 346 -1.99 -0.68 -29.14
N ILE A 347 -2.04 0.29 -30.04
CA ILE A 347 -1.05 0.47 -31.11
C ILE A 347 0.02 1.51 -30.79
N LEU A 348 -0.14 2.31 -29.73
CA LEU A 348 0.86 3.31 -29.36
C LEU A 348 1.97 2.66 -28.50
N PRO A 349 3.23 2.65 -28.97
CA PRO A 349 4.35 2.16 -28.19
C PRO A 349 4.74 3.16 -27.08
N PRO A 350 5.54 2.73 -26.09
CA PRO A 350 6.18 3.65 -25.15
C PRO A 350 7.03 4.70 -25.88
N VAL A 351 7.00 5.94 -25.38
CA VAL A 351 7.80 7.07 -25.91
C VAL A 351 8.67 7.67 -24.80
N ASN A 352 9.83 8.22 -25.15
CA ASN A 352 10.75 8.86 -24.21
C ASN A 352 11.14 7.97 -23.00
N LEU A 353 11.18 6.66 -23.17
CA LEU A 353 11.56 5.74 -22.11
C LEU A 353 13.07 5.88 -21.82
N VAL A 354 13.43 6.08 -20.56
CA VAL A 354 14.83 6.11 -20.11
C VAL A 354 15.11 4.87 -19.25
N MET A 355 15.85 3.91 -19.80
CA MET A 355 16.27 2.69 -19.10
C MET A 355 17.79 2.66 -18.94
N ILE A 356 18.26 2.97 -17.74
CA ILE A 356 19.70 3.17 -17.47
C ILE A 356 20.17 2.55 -16.17
N GLU A 357 21.44 2.13 -16.12
CA GLU A 357 22.11 1.74 -14.88
C GLU A 357 21.46 0.54 -14.14
N ASN A 358 20.59 -0.22 -14.81
CA ASN A 358 20.02 -1.45 -14.25
C ASN A 358 21.03 -2.60 -14.32
N VAL A 359 21.01 -3.49 -13.33
CA VAL A 359 21.82 -4.71 -13.29
C VAL A 359 20.91 -5.93 -13.45
N ILE A 360 21.09 -6.67 -14.54
CA ILE A 360 20.25 -7.82 -14.90
C ILE A 360 21.10 -9.09 -14.98
N ILE A 361 20.83 -10.07 -14.11
CA ILE A 361 21.67 -11.27 -13.95
C ILE A 361 20.83 -12.52 -14.23
N ASN A 362 21.34 -13.37 -15.12
CA ASN A 362 20.77 -14.65 -15.54
C ASN A 362 19.27 -14.61 -15.88
N PRO A 363 18.76 -13.61 -16.61
CA PRO A 363 17.38 -13.68 -17.05
C PRO A 363 17.23 -14.81 -18.08
N ILE A 364 16.08 -15.49 -18.13
CA ILE A 364 15.79 -16.40 -19.25
C ILE A 364 15.61 -15.57 -20.53
N LYS A 365 14.89 -14.44 -20.43
CA LYS A 365 14.72 -13.45 -21.49
C LYS A 365 15.11 -12.06 -20.97
N LEU A 366 16.14 -11.46 -21.57
CA LEU A 366 16.65 -10.14 -21.19
C LEU A 366 15.62 -9.03 -21.47
N ILE A 367 15.34 -8.74 -22.74
CA ILE A 367 14.21 -7.90 -23.13
C ILE A 367 13.32 -8.67 -24.10
N ASN A 368 12.01 -8.56 -23.88
CA ASN A 368 10.99 -8.96 -24.83
C ASN A 368 10.33 -7.71 -25.45
N TYR A 369 10.58 -7.48 -26.73
CA TYR A 369 10.00 -6.38 -27.50
C TYR A 369 8.71 -6.84 -28.17
N PHE A 370 7.58 -6.40 -27.63
CA PHE A 370 6.27 -6.50 -28.27
C PHE A 370 6.03 -5.31 -29.22
N ASP A 371 6.66 -4.18 -28.91
CA ASP A 371 6.72 -3.01 -29.79
C ASP A 371 8.06 -2.29 -29.65
N VAL A 372 8.38 -1.44 -30.62
CA VAL A 372 9.62 -0.64 -30.62
C VAL A 372 9.35 0.67 -29.88
N PRO A 373 10.04 0.94 -28.75
CA PRO A 373 9.87 2.20 -28.05
C PRO A 373 10.48 3.35 -28.87
N LEU A 374 9.80 4.50 -28.88
CA LEU A 374 10.20 5.66 -29.68
C LEU A 374 10.96 6.68 -28.83
N GLU A 375 11.94 7.36 -29.43
CA GLU A 375 12.71 8.44 -28.77
C GLU A 375 13.30 8.02 -27.41
N SER A 376 13.61 6.72 -27.28
CA SER A 376 13.92 6.09 -26.01
C SER A 376 15.42 5.85 -25.86
N THR A 377 15.91 5.94 -24.63
CA THR A 377 17.31 5.76 -24.27
C THR A 377 17.48 4.49 -23.45
N ILE A 378 18.16 3.50 -24.01
CA ILE A 378 18.62 2.30 -23.30
C ILE A 378 20.14 2.31 -23.28
N LYS A 379 20.77 2.58 -22.13
CA LYS A 379 22.24 2.67 -22.03
C LYS A 379 22.75 2.39 -20.63
N ASN A 380 24.04 2.08 -20.53
CA ASN A 380 24.75 1.89 -19.26
C ASN A 380 24.13 0.82 -18.34
N ASN A 381 23.32 -0.09 -18.88
CA ASN A 381 22.82 -1.23 -18.14
C ASN A 381 23.92 -2.31 -18.10
N GLN A 382 23.87 -3.19 -17.09
CA GLN A 382 24.83 -4.26 -16.90
C GLN A 382 24.15 -5.62 -16.94
N ILE A 383 24.76 -6.60 -17.60
CA ILE A 383 24.22 -7.95 -17.74
C ILE A 383 25.22 -9.04 -17.38
N LYS A 384 24.71 -10.17 -16.90
CA LYS A 384 25.46 -11.43 -16.73
C LYS A 384 24.55 -12.61 -17.06
N GLY A 385 25.11 -13.68 -17.63
CA GLY A 385 24.37 -14.93 -17.88
C GLY A 385 23.42 -14.92 -19.08
N VAL A 386 23.49 -13.90 -19.93
CA VAL A 386 22.69 -13.77 -21.17
C VAL A 386 23.54 -13.12 -22.26
N ALA A 387 23.13 -13.29 -23.52
CA ALA A 387 23.78 -12.65 -24.66
C ALA A 387 23.74 -11.11 -24.54
N LYS A 388 24.79 -10.46 -25.06
CA LYS A 388 24.89 -9.00 -25.07
C LYS A 388 23.93 -8.38 -26.08
N GLU A 389 23.21 -7.35 -25.65
CA GLU A 389 22.34 -6.52 -26.47
C GLU A 389 22.78 -5.03 -26.38
N ASP A 390 22.30 -4.20 -27.32
CA ASP A 390 22.61 -2.77 -27.33
C ASP A 390 22.11 -2.07 -26.06
N GLY A 391 22.89 -1.10 -25.58
CA GLY A 391 22.62 -0.43 -24.31
C GLY A 391 23.05 -1.21 -23.06
N PHE A 392 23.58 -2.42 -23.22
CA PHE A 392 24.11 -3.24 -22.13
C PHE A 392 25.62 -3.47 -22.21
N THR A 393 26.24 -3.56 -21.04
CA THR A 393 27.64 -3.93 -20.84
C THR A 393 27.73 -5.17 -19.96
N VAL A 394 28.83 -5.92 -20.04
CA VAL A 394 29.01 -7.09 -19.18
C VAL A 394 29.22 -6.63 -17.73
N PHE A 395 28.41 -7.16 -16.82
CA PHE A 395 28.58 -6.98 -15.38
C PHE A 395 29.87 -7.68 -14.92
N LYS A 396 30.78 -6.90 -14.33
CA LYS A 396 32.08 -7.37 -13.80
C LYS A 396 32.16 -7.35 -12.28
N GLY A 397 31.04 -7.03 -11.61
CA GLY A 397 30.97 -6.92 -10.16
C GLY A 397 30.95 -8.27 -9.44
N SER A 398 31.02 -8.22 -8.10
CA SER A 398 30.80 -9.39 -7.25
C SER A 398 29.30 -9.59 -7.00
N LEU A 399 28.91 -10.85 -6.90
CA LEU A 399 27.56 -11.26 -6.56
C LEU A 399 27.66 -12.31 -5.45
N ILE A 400 27.18 -12.00 -4.25
CA ILE A 400 27.33 -12.86 -3.06
C ILE A 400 25.97 -12.93 -2.36
N ARG A 401 25.55 -14.12 -1.91
CA ARG A 401 24.38 -14.25 -1.05
C ARG A 401 24.73 -13.79 0.36
N ASN A 402 23.93 -12.91 0.94
CA ASN A 402 24.09 -12.52 2.34
C ASN A 402 23.43 -13.55 3.27
N LYS A 403 23.50 -13.28 4.58
CA LYS A 403 22.93 -14.16 5.62
C LYS A 403 21.40 -14.33 5.55
N PHE A 404 20.72 -13.50 4.77
CA PHE A 404 19.27 -13.54 4.54
C PHE A 404 18.91 -14.17 3.20
N ASN A 405 19.88 -14.84 2.56
CA ASN A 405 19.75 -15.40 1.22
C ASN A 405 19.34 -14.37 0.16
N LEU A 406 19.69 -13.10 0.31
CA LEU A 406 19.53 -12.07 -0.74
C LEU A 406 20.87 -11.86 -1.45
N TRP A 407 20.85 -11.55 -2.74
CA TRP A 407 22.05 -11.21 -3.49
C TRP A 407 22.53 -9.78 -3.16
N GLU A 408 23.79 -9.66 -2.79
CA GLU A 408 24.51 -8.40 -2.66
C GLU A 408 25.38 -8.18 -3.90
N ILE A 409 25.27 -6.98 -4.48
CA ILE A 409 26.03 -6.54 -5.65
C ILE A 409 27.13 -5.60 -5.19
N ASN A 410 28.38 -5.89 -5.53
CA ASN A 410 29.55 -5.07 -5.19
C ASN A 410 29.64 -4.72 -3.69
N TYR A 411 29.25 -5.64 -2.81
CA TYR A 411 29.24 -5.45 -1.36
C TYR A 411 28.29 -4.34 -0.86
N GLN A 412 27.36 -3.86 -1.70
CA GLN A 412 26.26 -3.04 -1.22
C GLN A 412 25.29 -3.93 -0.45
N VAL A 413 25.27 -3.72 0.87
CA VAL A 413 24.39 -4.45 1.78
C VAL A 413 22.95 -4.06 1.50
N VAL A 414 22.16 -5.04 1.13
CA VAL A 414 20.72 -4.92 1.06
C VAL A 414 20.18 -5.27 2.44
N SER A 415 19.80 -4.28 3.25
CA SER A 415 19.23 -4.51 4.58
C SER A 415 17.71 -4.61 4.47
N PRO A 416 17.13 -5.83 4.49
CA PRO A 416 15.69 -6.00 4.39
C PRO A 416 14.98 -5.42 5.63
N PHE A 417 14.12 -4.43 5.42
CA PHE A 417 13.44 -3.72 6.52
C PHE A 417 12.63 -4.67 7.41
N TRP A 418 12.00 -5.70 6.82
CA TRP A 418 11.12 -6.66 7.54
C TRP A 418 11.88 -7.56 8.53
N LEU A 419 13.21 -7.52 8.56
CA LEU A 419 14.03 -8.23 9.54
C LEU A 419 14.52 -7.34 10.69
N VAL A 420 14.32 -6.02 10.60
CA VAL A 420 14.80 -5.04 11.58
C VAL A 420 13.69 -4.15 12.13
N GLU A 421 12.58 -4.01 11.41
CA GLU A 421 11.39 -3.25 11.80
C GLU A 421 10.25 -4.19 12.22
N SER A 422 9.36 -3.67 13.09
CA SER A 422 8.12 -4.37 13.45
C SER A 422 7.10 -4.18 12.33
N VAL A 423 6.53 -5.28 11.83
CA VAL A 423 5.47 -5.28 10.81
C VAL A 423 4.24 -5.95 11.41
N GLY A 424 3.04 -5.48 11.08
CA GLY A 424 1.80 -5.98 11.66
C GLY A 424 1.68 -5.70 13.18
N PRO A 425 0.68 -6.30 13.85
CA PRO A 425 0.36 -5.94 15.23
C PRO A 425 1.41 -6.41 16.23
N ASN A 426 1.88 -5.51 17.10
CA ASN A 426 2.86 -5.82 18.15
C ASN A 426 2.39 -6.89 19.15
N ASN A 427 1.07 -7.05 19.32
CA ASN A 427 0.47 -7.95 20.31
C ASN A 427 0.28 -9.38 19.79
N ARG A 428 0.78 -9.69 18.58
CA ARG A 428 0.82 -11.05 18.06
C ARG A 428 2.25 -11.43 17.76
N ASN A 429 2.66 -12.62 18.20
CA ASN A 429 3.88 -13.29 17.78
C ASN A 429 3.76 -13.72 16.30
N LEU A 430 3.59 -12.76 15.38
CA LEU A 430 3.81 -13.01 13.95
C LEU A 430 5.32 -13.03 13.77
N ASN A 431 5.94 -14.20 13.99
CA ASN A 431 7.36 -14.36 13.72
C ASN A 431 7.55 -14.45 12.21
N PHE A 432 7.73 -13.32 11.53
CA PHE A 432 7.88 -13.27 10.07
C PHE A 432 9.05 -14.11 9.57
N SER A 433 10.09 -14.31 10.39
CA SER A 433 11.21 -15.19 10.05
C SER A 433 10.83 -16.67 9.92
N GLU A 434 9.71 -17.09 10.51
CA GLU A 434 9.15 -18.44 10.37
C GLU A 434 8.12 -18.54 9.23
N MET A 435 7.41 -17.44 8.95
CA MET A 435 6.35 -17.39 7.93
C MET A 435 6.91 -17.18 6.51
N ILE A 436 7.99 -16.42 6.39
CA ILE A 436 8.68 -16.12 5.13
C ILE A 436 10.00 -16.90 5.13
N LYS A 437 10.08 -17.94 4.28
CA LYS A 437 11.26 -18.80 4.18
C LYS A 437 12.13 -18.33 3.02
N PHE A 438 13.15 -17.53 3.33
CA PHE A 438 14.16 -17.11 2.36
C PHE A 438 15.14 -18.22 2.02
#